data_AF-A0A0D0SKQ2-F1
#
_entry.id   AF-A0A0D0SKQ2-F1
#
_cell.length_a   1.000
_cell.length_b   1.000
_cell.length_c   1.000
_cell.angle_alpha   90.00
_cell.angle_beta   90.00
_cell.angle_gamma   90.00
#
_symmetry.space_group_name_H-M   'P 1'
#
loop_
_entity.id
_entity.type
_entity.pdbx_description
1 polymer ?
#
loop_
_entity_poly.entity_id
_entity_poly.type
_entity_poly.pdbx_seq_one_letter_code
_entity_poly.pdbx_strand_id
1 'polypeptide(L)'
;MERRYEIQNAYQLLGKEATLYDGMFCGCFYIEGQNQRMDWFIKHLYESKGFFTPPYESLQSLEKRLGDSYEVADVSHAESIVCFFARKGDRQ
;
A
#
# COMPACT_ATOMS: atom_id res chain seq x y z
N MET A 1 -18.33 32.28 0.02
CA MET A 1 -17.98 31.59 1.28
C MET A 1 -18.63 30.21 1.42
N GLU A 2 -19.54 29.80 0.53
CA GLU A 2 -20.24 28.50 0.52
C GLU A 2 -19.36 27.26 0.29
N ARG A 3 -18.43 27.29 -0.68
CA ARG A 3 -17.66 26.09 -1.07
C ARG A 3 -16.87 25.41 0.06
N ARG A 4 -16.33 26.19 1.00
CA ARG A 4 -15.57 25.62 2.14
C ARG A 4 -16.49 24.87 3.10
N TYR A 5 -17.72 25.37 3.28
CA TYR A 5 -18.72 24.75 4.13
C TYR A 5 -19.31 23.50 3.48
N GLU A 6 -19.56 23.53 2.17
CA GLU A 6 -19.97 22.36 1.38
C GLU A 6 -18.93 21.24 1.46
N ILE A 7 -17.64 21.58 1.30
CA ILE A 7 -16.54 20.62 1.41
C ILE A 7 -16.50 20.02 2.82
N GLN A 8 -16.56 20.84 3.86
CA GLN A 8 -16.53 20.37 5.26
C GLN A 8 -17.73 19.47 5.60
N ASN A 9 -18.93 19.83 5.14
CA ASN A 9 -20.12 19.01 5.32
C ASN A 9 -20.04 17.69 4.54
N ALA A 10 -19.50 17.70 3.32
CA ALA A 10 -19.28 16.48 2.56
C ALA A 10 -18.33 15.53 3.31
N TYR A 11 -17.22 16.03 3.87
CA TYR A 11 -16.31 15.22 4.69
C TYR A 11 -16.96 14.71 5.99
N GLN A 12 -17.78 15.52 6.66
CA GLN A 12 -18.49 15.08 7.87
C GLN A 12 -19.63 14.07 7.61
N LEU A 13 -20.30 14.16 6.47
CA LEU A 13 -21.30 13.18 6.03
C LEU A 13 -20.65 11.86 5.63
N LEU A 14 -19.46 11.91 5.01
CA LEU A 14 -18.65 10.73 4.69
C LEU A 14 -18.12 10.01 5.94
N GLY A 15 -17.74 10.74 7.00
CA GLY A 15 -17.18 10.14 8.23
C GLY A 15 -18.19 9.48 9.19
N LYS A 16 -19.46 9.28 8.80
CA LYS A 16 -20.46 8.54 9.58
C LYS A 16 -20.66 7.09 9.11
N GLU A 17 -20.20 6.76 7.91
CA GLU A 17 -19.87 5.39 7.52
C GLU A 17 -18.35 5.28 7.51
N ALA A 18 -17.78 4.11 7.82
CA ALA A 18 -16.35 3.89 7.63
C ALA A 18 -16.05 3.95 6.12
N THR A 19 -15.81 5.15 5.60
CA THR A 19 -15.63 5.40 4.18
C THR A 19 -14.15 5.29 3.80
N LEU A 20 -13.90 5.15 2.50
CA LEU A 20 -12.61 4.91 1.83
C LEU A 20 -11.43 5.80 2.26
N TYR A 21 -11.65 6.86 3.06
CA TYR A 21 -10.67 7.88 3.41
C TYR A 21 -10.28 7.91 4.89
N ASP A 22 -10.94 7.14 5.75
CA ASP A 22 -10.63 7.09 7.18
C ASP A 22 -9.53 6.06 7.44
N GLY A 23 -8.28 6.48 7.24
CA GLY A 23 -7.11 5.68 7.61
C GLY A 23 -6.74 4.58 6.60
N MET A 24 -7.29 4.61 5.38
CA MET A 24 -6.84 3.72 4.29
C MET A 24 -5.50 4.17 3.71
N PHE A 25 -4.60 3.20 3.57
CA PHE A 25 -3.28 3.30 2.97
C PHE A 25 -3.18 2.23 1.89
N CYS A 26 -3.04 2.65 0.62
CA CYS A 26 -2.82 1.74 -0.49
C CYS A 26 -1.47 1.98 -1.14
N GLY A 27 -0.96 0.97 -1.82
CA GLY A 27 0.31 1.07 -2.52
C GLY A 27 0.54 -0.09 -3.47
N CYS A 28 1.50 0.11 -4.37
CA CYS A 28 2.03 -0.94 -5.21
C CYS A 28 3.53 -0.82 -5.33
N PHE A 29 4.24 -1.94 -5.28
CA PHE A 29 5.69 -1.98 -5.41
C PHE A 29 6.21 -3.38 -5.79
N TYR A 30 7.50 -3.47 -6.08
CA TYR A 30 8.16 -4.74 -6.40
C TYR A 30 8.42 -5.59 -5.15
N ILE A 31 8.06 -6.87 -5.24
CA ILE A 31 8.34 -7.89 -4.22
C ILE A 31 9.30 -8.94 -4.76
N GLU A 32 10.31 -9.30 -3.96
CA GLU A 32 11.29 -10.31 -4.34
C GLU A 32 10.78 -11.75 -4.14
N GLY A 33 11.37 -12.68 -4.90
CA GLY A 33 11.10 -14.11 -4.77
C GLY A 33 9.88 -14.61 -5.56
N GLN A 34 9.11 -13.73 -6.22
CA GLN A 34 7.96 -14.14 -7.04
C GLN A 34 8.36 -14.58 -8.45
N ASN A 35 9.36 -13.94 -9.05
CA ASN A 35 9.80 -14.27 -10.41
C ASN A 35 11.31 -14.09 -10.54
N GLN A 36 12.03 -15.20 -10.64
CA GLN A 36 13.49 -15.23 -10.68
C GLN A 36 14.09 -14.38 -11.82
N ARG A 37 13.41 -14.31 -12.96
CA ARG A 37 13.87 -13.50 -14.10
C ARG A 37 13.78 -12.02 -13.77
N MET A 38 12.67 -11.58 -13.18
CA MET A 38 12.49 -10.19 -12.77
C MET A 38 13.45 -9.81 -11.65
N ASP A 39 13.64 -10.68 -10.66
CA ASP A 39 14.59 -10.49 -9.56
C ASP A 39 16.01 -10.29 -10.08
N TRP A 40 16.42 -11.07 -11.10
CA TRP A 40 17.71 -10.89 -11.74
C TRP A 40 17.83 -9.52 -12.44
N PHE A 41 16.79 -9.09 -13.18
CA PHE A 41 16.78 -7.79 -13.85
C PHE A 41 16.84 -6.62 -12.86
N ILE A 42 16.08 -6.70 -11.76
CA ILE A 42 16.07 -5.69 -10.71
C ILE A 42 17.50 -5.55 -10.15
N LYS A 43 18.08 -6.67 -9.71
CA LYS A 43 19.40 -6.72 -9.05
C LYS A 43 20.55 -6.27 -9.96
N HIS A 44 20.54 -6.66 -11.22
CA HIS A 44 21.72 -6.45 -12.09
C HIS A 44 21.60 -5.24 -13.01
N LEU A 45 20.40 -4.75 -13.29
CA LEU A 45 20.21 -3.64 -14.23
C LEU A 45 19.57 -2.43 -13.57
N TYR A 46 18.50 -2.61 -12.81
CA TYR A 46 17.69 -1.48 -12.34
C TYR A 46 18.22 -0.85 -11.05
N GLU A 47 18.82 -1.65 -10.16
CA GLU A 47 19.54 -1.14 -8.99
C GLU A 47 20.73 -0.27 -9.39
N SER A 48 21.57 -0.76 -10.30
CA SER A 48 22.74 -0.02 -10.80
C SER A 48 22.35 1.30 -11.48
N LYS A 49 21.16 1.36 -12.09
CA LYS A 49 20.60 2.58 -12.67
C LYS A 49 19.89 3.49 -11.66
N GLY A 50 19.77 3.07 -10.40
CA GLY A 50 19.09 3.83 -9.34
C GLY A 50 17.57 3.86 -9.46
N PHE A 51 16.96 2.96 -10.25
CA PHE A 51 15.50 2.88 -10.37
C PHE A 51 14.86 2.11 -9.22
N PHE A 52 15.60 1.17 -8.64
CA PHE A 52 15.19 0.39 -7.49
C PHE A 52 16.25 0.47 -6.42
N THR A 53 15.83 0.44 -5.16
CA THR A 53 16.72 0.57 -4.01
C THR A 53 16.39 -0.55 -3.01
N PRO A 54 17.34 -1.47 -2.74
CA PRO A 54 17.14 -2.50 -1.73
C PRO A 54 17.13 -1.89 -0.30
N PRO A 55 16.58 -2.60 0.70
CA PRO A 55 16.03 -3.96 0.64
C PRO A 55 14.61 -4.04 0.04
N TYR A 56 14.27 -5.19 -0.55
CA TYR A 56 12.91 -5.47 -1.03
C TYR A 56 12.18 -6.40 -0.05
N GLU A 57 10.86 -6.28 -0.01
CA GLU A 57 10.04 -7.23 0.73
C GLU A 57 9.71 -8.46 -0.13
N SER A 58 9.55 -9.60 0.53
CA SER A 58 8.81 -10.74 -0.02
C SER A 58 7.31 -10.57 0.25
N LEU A 59 6.47 -11.29 -0.50
CA LEU A 59 5.01 -11.31 -0.25
C LEU A 59 4.70 -11.64 1.22
N GLN A 60 5.37 -12.65 1.76
CA GLN A 60 5.16 -13.09 3.14
C GLN A 60 5.57 -12.02 4.17
N SER A 61 6.68 -11.32 3.96
CA SER A 61 7.12 -10.25 4.86
C SER A 61 6.15 -9.07 4.86
N LEU A 62 5.60 -8.75 3.68
CA LEU A 62 4.62 -7.69 3.51
C LEU A 62 3.29 -8.01 4.19
N GLU A 63 2.74 -9.20 3.94
CA GLU A 63 1.49 -9.66 4.57
C GLU A 63 1.61 -9.62 6.08
N LYS A 64 2.74 -10.12 6.61
CA LYS A 64 3.03 -10.07 8.04
C LYS A 64 3.10 -8.64 8.56
N ARG A 65 3.87 -7.76 7.91
CA ARG A 65 4.03 -6.36 8.36
C ARG A 65 2.72 -5.60 8.34
N LEU A 66 1.89 -5.81 7.32
CA LEU A 66 0.58 -5.16 7.23
C LEU A 66 -0.39 -5.73 8.27
N GLY A 67 -0.45 -7.05 8.44
CA GLY A 67 -1.28 -7.69 9.47
C GLY A 67 -0.89 -7.30 10.90
N ASP A 68 0.40 -7.06 11.16
CA ASP A 68 0.89 -6.60 12.47
C ASP A 68 0.56 -5.11 12.74
N SER A 69 0.37 -4.30 11.69
CA SER A 69 0.29 -2.82 11.81
C SER A 69 -1.09 -2.21 11.54
N TYR A 70 -1.96 -2.94 10.84
CA TYR A 70 -3.25 -2.45 10.35
C TYR A 70 -4.38 -3.40 10.74
N GLU A 71 -5.58 -2.86 10.92
CA GLU A 71 -6.75 -3.63 11.31
C GLU A 71 -7.27 -4.48 10.14
N VAL A 72 -7.19 -3.92 8.94
CA VAL A 72 -7.57 -4.60 7.69
C VAL A 72 -6.40 -4.46 6.73
N ALA A 73 -6.02 -5.54 6.06
CA ALA A 73 -5.05 -5.54 4.97
C ALA A 73 -5.50 -6.54 3.90
N ASP A 74 -5.57 -6.08 2.66
CA ASP A 74 -5.80 -6.90 1.47
C ASP A 74 -4.60 -6.74 0.55
N VAL A 75 -3.98 -7.87 0.21
CA VAL A 75 -2.74 -7.93 -0.57
C VAL A 75 -3.00 -8.82 -1.78
N SER A 76 -2.71 -8.29 -2.96
CA SER A 76 -2.78 -9.00 -4.24
C SER A 76 -1.49 -8.76 -5.01
N HIS A 77 -1.17 -9.60 -5.97
CA HIS A 77 -0.01 -9.37 -6.83
C HIS A 77 -0.25 -9.83 -8.26
N ALA A 78 0.45 -9.18 -9.18
CA ALA A 78 0.59 -9.63 -10.56
C ALA A 78 2.09 -9.83 -10.80
N GLU A 79 2.52 -11.09 -10.95
CA GLU A 79 3.93 -11.46 -10.99
C GLU A 79 4.67 -10.92 -9.74
N SER A 80 5.73 -10.13 -9.93
CA SER A 80 6.52 -9.53 -8.84
C SER A 80 6.07 -8.13 -8.45
N ILE A 81 4.93 -7.63 -8.94
CA ILE A 81 4.37 -6.36 -8.48
C ILE A 81 3.19 -6.65 -7.56
N VAL A 82 3.33 -6.22 -6.31
CA VAL A 82 2.26 -6.28 -5.33
C VAL A 82 1.40 -5.03 -5.41
N CYS A 83 0.11 -5.18 -5.16
CA CYS A 83 -0.87 -4.12 -4.99
C CYS A 83 -1.66 -4.44 -3.72
N PHE A 84 -1.78 -3.47 -2.82
CA PHE A 84 -2.47 -3.67 -1.56
C PHE A 84 -3.24 -2.42 -1.13
N PHE A 85 -4.20 -2.64 -0.24
CA PHE A 85 -4.73 -1.59 0.62
C PHE A 85 -4.77 -2.10 2.06
N ALA A 86 -4.58 -1.19 3.00
CA ALA A 86 -4.66 -1.46 4.43
C ALA A 86 -5.41 -0.33 5.11
N ARG A 87 -6.16 -0.61 6.17
CA ARG A 87 -6.85 0.40 6.97
C ARG A 87 -6.32 0.37 8.38
N LYS A 88 -5.90 1.54 8.85
CA LYS A 88 -5.51 1.70 10.26
C LYS A 88 -6.77 1.77 11.10
N GLY A 89 -6.82 1.00 12.19
CA GLY A 89 -7.90 1.11 13.16
C GLY A 89 -7.87 2.46 13.88
N ASP A 90 -9.00 2.84 14.47
CA ASP A 90 -9.09 4.06 15.25
C ASP A 90 -8.09 4.06 16.41
N ARG A 91 -7.42 5.19 16.63
CA ARG A 91 -6.64 5.38 17.86
C ARG A 91 -7.62 5.41 19.03
N GLN A 92 -7.55 4.40 19.90
CA GLN A 92 -8.13 4.48 21.25
C GLN A 92 -7.44 5.59 22.05
#